data_AF-A0A2A5IYP2-F1
#
_entry.id   AF-A0A2A5IYP2-F1
#
_cell.length_a   1.000
_cell.length_b   1.000
_cell.length_c   1.000
_cell.angle_alpha   90.00
_cell.angle_beta   90.00
_cell.angle_gamma   90.00
#
_symmetry.space_group_name_H-M   'P 1'
#
loop_
_entity.id
_entity.type
_entity.pdbx_description
1 polymer ?
#
loop_
_entity_poly.entity_id
_entity_poly.type
_entity_poly.pdbx_seq_one_letter_code
_entity_poly.pdbx_strand_id
1 'polypeptide(L)'
;MIIVSTDGSCLRNPGGAIGWAWVNHEGPSMSGGEASGTNQIAELRALFEAVVAHPGADPLLIESDSQYAIKCASEWLPSWKRKGWKTASGGAVKNLDLVQSIDRAITDRVGPVRFRWVRGHVGNHYNEMADKLAGEAARAIVSGDIASVPLAAPVKKEPTAVNSPYKEKSTTAEEPADLFTLF
;
A
#
# COMPACT_ATOMS: atom_id res chain seq x y z
N MET A 1 5.46 -13.69 17.14
CA MET A 1 5.21 -13.56 15.68
C MET A 1 3.71 -13.44 15.52
N ILE A 2 3.25 -12.42 14.80
CA ILE A 2 1.83 -12.17 14.56
C ILE A 2 1.49 -12.78 13.19
N ILE A 3 0.40 -13.55 13.11
CA ILE A 3 -0.10 -14.10 11.84
C ILE A 3 -1.48 -13.50 11.57
N VAL A 4 -1.64 -12.98 10.36
CA VAL A 4 -2.87 -12.34 9.91
C VAL A 4 -3.24 -12.87 8.55
N SER A 5 -4.49 -13.27 8.34
CA SER A 5 -5.03 -13.59 7.01
C SER A 5 -5.80 -12.39 6.47
N THR A 6 -5.68 -12.11 5.18
CA THR A 6 -6.30 -10.94 4.53
C THR A 6 -7.02 -11.35 3.26
N ASP A 7 -8.18 -10.75 3.02
CA ASP A 7 -8.94 -10.94 1.79
C ASP A 7 -9.73 -9.70 1.37
N GLY A 8 -10.08 -9.62 0.09
CA GLY A 8 -10.84 -8.56 -0.53
C GLY A 8 -11.96 -9.10 -1.43
N SER A 9 -13.12 -8.46 -1.35
CA SER A 9 -14.31 -8.82 -2.13
C SER A 9 -14.80 -7.62 -2.95
N CYS A 10 -15.35 -7.90 -4.13
CA CYS A 10 -16.01 -6.91 -4.98
C CYS A 10 -17.31 -7.49 -5.53
N LEU A 11 -18.45 -6.90 -5.19
CA LEU A 11 -19.76 -7.43 -5.58
C LEU A 11 -20.04 -7.34 -7.09
N ARG A 12 -19.34 -6.43 -7.79
CA ARG A 12 -19.35 -6.33 -9.26
C ARG A 12 -18.01 -5.76 -9.73
N ASN A 13 -17.17 -6.60 -10.34
CA ASN A 13 -15.81 -6.20 -10.71
C ASN A 13 -15.72 -5.80 -12.20
N PRO A 14 -15.36 -4.55 -12.55
CA PRO A 14 -15.13 -3.39 -11.70
C PRO A 14 -16.42 -2.57 -11.42
N GLY A 15 -16.34 -1.69 -10.42
CA GLY A 15 -17.27 -0.60 -10.19
C GLY A 15 -18.38 -0.87 -9.18
N GLY A 16 -18.50 -2.08 -8.66
CA GLY A 16 -19.36 -2.42 -7.53
C GLY A 16 -18.71 -2.11 -6.19
N ALA A 17 -19.52 -2.16 -5.13
CA ALA A 17 -19.04 -2.03 -3.77
C ALA A 17 -17.96 -3.08 -3.48
N ILE A 18 -16.93 -2.65 -2.77
CA ILE A 18 -15.83 -3.49 -2.32
C ILE A 18 -15.84 -3.59 -0.81
N GLY A 19 -15.35 -4.71 -0.30
CA GLY A 19 -15.07 -4.93 1.10
C GLY A 19 -13.70 -5.55 1.27
N TRP A 20 -13.02 -5.22 2.35
CA TRP A 20 -11.71 -5.74 2.71
C TRP A 20 -11.76 -6.24 4.14
N ALA A 21 -10.95 -7.23 4.47
CA ALA A 21 -10.83 -7.71 5.84
C ALA A 21 -9.42 -8.23 6.14
N TRP A 22 -9.05 -8.10 7.40
CA TRP A 22 -7.92 -8.82 7.98
C TRP A 22 -8.33 -9.50 9.28
N VAL A 23 -7.80 -10.70 9.49
CA VAL A 23 -8.11 -11.57 10.64
C VAL A 23 -6.81 -11.94 11.33
N ASN A 24 -6.60 -11.43 12.55
CA ASN A 24 -5.48 -11.85 13.38
C ASN A 24 -5.81 -13.19 14.04
N HIS A 25 -4.90 -14.16 13.92
CA HIS A 25 -5.12 -15.54 14.38
C HIS A 25 -5.27 -15.64 15.90
N GLU A 26 -4.74 -14.68 16.65
CA GLU A 26 -4.76 -14.66 18.12
C GLU A 26 -5.33 -13.34 18.67
N GLY A 27 -6.01 -12.56 17.84
CA GLY A 27 -6.35 -11.17 18.16
C GLY A 27 -7.63 -10.67 17.49
N PRO A 28 -7.84 -9.34 17.51
CA PRO A 28 -9.00 -8.74 16.87
C PRO A 28 -8.93 -8.93 15.35
N SER A 29 -10.09 -8.79 14.70
CA SER A 29 -10.22 -8.75 13.25
C SER A 29 -10.91 -7.46 12.87
N MET A 30 -10.68 -6.96 11.66
CA MET A 30 -11.33 -5.76 11.17
C MET A 30 -11.70 -5.92 9.70
N SER A 31 -12.82 -5.31 9.32
CA SER A 31 -13.26 -5.19 7.94
C SER A 31 -13.81 -3.79 7.68
N GLY A 32 -13.87 -3.44 6.40
CA GLY A 32 -14.41 -2.18 5.93
C GLY A 32 -14.69 -2.25 4.44
N GLY A 33 -15.20 -1.16 3.85
CA GLY A 33 -15.55 -1.17 2.44
C GLY A 33 -15.69 0.22 1.82
N GLU A 34 -15.84 0.21 0.50
CA GLU A 34 -16.01 1.41 -0.33
C GLU A 34 -17.11 1.17 -1.37
N ALA A 35 -17.81 2.24 -1.75
CA ALA A 35 -18.98 2.16 -2.65
C ALA A 35 -18.64 1.68 -4.07
N SER A 36 -17.39 1.83 -4.49
CA SER A 36 -16.94 1.42 -5.81
C SER A 36 -15.46 1.06 -5.81
N GLY A 37 -15.09 0.00 -6.52
CA GLY A 37 -13.68 -0.38 -6.68
C GLY A 37 -13.51 -1.59 -7.59
N THR A 38 -12.41 -2.31 -7.40
CA THR A 38 -12.14 -3.61 -8.05
C THR A 38 -11.71 -4.62 -6.99
N ASN A 39 -11.73 -5.92 -7.32
CA ASN A 39 -11.23 -6.95 -6.39
C ASN A 39 -9.77 -6.68 -5.99
N GLN A 40 -8.93 -6.29 -6.96
CA GLN A 40 -7.53 -5.97 -6.74
C GLN A 40 -7.32 -4.81 -5.75
N ILE A 41 -8.20 -3.80 -5.78
CA ILE A 41 -8.15 -2.69 -4.82
C ILE A 41 -8.52 -3.20 -3.43
N ALA A 42 -9.57 -4.03 -3.33
CA ALA A 42 -10.02 -4.62 -2.07
C ALA A 42 -8.91 -5.48 -1.40
N GLU A 43 -8.26 -6.35 -2.18
CA GLU A 43 -7.17 -7.21 -1.70
C GLU A 43 -5.94 -6.39 -1.24
N LEU A 44 -5.55 -5.37 -2.02
CA LEU A 44 -4.46 -4.46 -1.62
C LEU A 44 -4.83 -3.67 -0.36
N ARG A 45 -6.10 -3.26 -0.22
CA ARG A 45 -6.59 -2.52 0.94
C ARG A 45 -6.55 -3.38 2.20
N ALA A 46 -6.97 -4.64 2.10
CA ALA A 46 -6.89 -5.61 3.19
C ALA A 46 -5.45 -5.78 3.71
N LEU A 47 -4.50 -5.93 2.79
CA LEU A 47 -3.07 -6.01 3.11
C LEU A 47 -2.56 -4.74 3.77
N PHE A 48 -2.89 -3.56 3.21
CA PHE A 48 -2.50 -2.27 3.78
C PHE A 48 -3.00 -2.11 5.22
N GLU A 49 -4.28 -2.36 5.46
CA GLU A 49 -4.91 -2.23 6.77
C GLU A 49 -4.32 -3.22 7.79
N ALA A 50 -3.98 -4.45 7.36
CA ALA A 50 -3.27 -5.40 8.21
C ALA A 50 -1.88 -4.87 8.63
N VAL A 51 -1.13 -4.24 7.73
CA VAL A 51 0.19 -3.67 8.04
C VAL A 51 0.06 -2.50 9.03
N VAL A 52 -0.91 -1.60 8.80
CA VAL A 52 -1.15 -0.40 9.64
C VAL A 52 -1.63 -0.78 11.04
N ALA A 53 -2.48 -1.80 11.17
CA ALA A 53 -3.04 -2.22 12.45
C ALA A 53 -2.01 -2.84 13.41
N HIS A 54 -0.80 -3.16 12.95
CA HIS A 54 0.19 -3.92 13.72
C HIS A 54 1.57 -3.24 13.87
N PRO A 55 1.72 -1.94 14.18
CA PRO A 55 2.96 -1.16 13.98
C PRO A 55 4.22 -1.59 14.79
N GLY A 56 4.12 -2.63 15.62
CA GLY A 56 5.16 -3.07 16.55
C GLY A 56 6.39 -3.77 15.93
N ALA A 57 7.33 -4.13 16.82
CA ALA A 57 8.57 -4.81 16.48
C ALA A 57 8.41 -6.31 16.20
N ASP A 58 7.29 -6.90 16.61
CA ASP A 58 7.00 -8.31 16.35
C ASP A 58 6.96 -8.61 14.85
N PRO A 59 7.60 -9.71 14.40
CA PRO A 59 7.48 -10.15 13.02
C PRO A 59 6.02 -10.38 12.65
N LEU A 60 5.58 -9.79 11.54
CA LEU A 60 4.24 -9.93 10.99
C LEU A 60 4.30 -10.86 9.77
N LEU A 61 3.49 -11.92 9.79
CA LEU A 61 3.24 -12.79 8.64
C LEU A 61 1.83 -12.53 8.12
N ILE A 62 1.73 -12.03 6.88
CA ILE A 62 0.46 -11.84 6.18
C ILE A 62 0.22 -13.04 5.26
N GLU A 63 -0.93 -13.68 5.43
CA GLU A 63 -1.45 -14.72 4.55
C GLU A 63 -2.53 -14.14 3.65
N SER A 64 -2.46 -14.44 2.36
CA SER A 64 -3.51 -14.08 1.40
C SER A 64 -3.51 -15.06 0.24
N ASP A 65 -4.67 -15.31 -0.33
CA ASP A 65 -4.80 -16.02 -1.60
C ASP A 65 -4.61 -15.09 -2.83
N SER A 66 -4.57 -13.78 -2.61
CA SER A 66 -4.20 -12.80 -3.65
C SER A 66 -2.70 -12.82 -3.93
N GLN A 67 -2.32 -13.53 -5.00
CA GLN A 67 -0.97 -13.41 -5.56
C GLN A 67 -0.66 -11.99 -6.01
N TYR A 68 -1.66 -11.24 -6.48
CA TYR A 68 -1.45 -9.87 -6.93
C TYR A 68 -1.03 -8.96 -5.77
N ALA A 69 -1.75 -8.98 -4.66
CA ALA A 69 -1.44 -8.15 -3.50
C ALA A 69 -0.07 -8.51 -2.93
N ILE A 70 0.22 -9.81 -2.77
CA ILE A 70 1.53 -10.29 -2.30
C ILE A 70 2.66 -9.80 -3.21
N LYS A 71 2.54 -9.97 -4.54
CA LYS A 71 3.58 -9.55 -5.49
C LYS A 71 3.76 -8.04 -5.54
N CYS A 72 2.66 -7.29 -5.46
CA CYS A 72 2.67 -5.83 -5.33
C CYS A 72 3.39 -5.35 -4.07
N ALA A 73 3.27 -6.07 -2.95
CA ALA A 73 3.86 -5.69 -1.65
C ALA A 73 5.27 -6.25 -1.41
N SER A 74 5.78 -7.14 -2.27
CA SER A 74 7.06 -7.82 -2.06
C SER A 74 7.94 -7.85 -3.31
N GLU A 75 7.56 -8.64 -4.32
CA GLU A 75 8.41 -8.96 -5.47
C GLU A 75 8.62 -7.78 -6.41
N TRP A 76 7.57 -6.99 -6.67
CA TRP A 76 7.61 -5.97 -7.73
C TRP A 76 8.11 -4.61 -7.25
N LEU A 77 7.98 -4.28 -5.95
CA LEU A 77 8.38 -2.98 -5.39
C LEU A 77 9.82 -2.59 -5.72
N PRO A 78 10.85 -3.44 -5.53
CA PRO A 78 12.22 -3.02 -5.76
C PRO A 78 12.48 -2.63 -7.23
N SER A 79 11.88 -3.38 -8.15
CA SER A 79 12.00 -3.12 -9.59
C SER A 79 11.25 -1.85 -10.00
N TRP A 80 10.03 -1.64 -9.50
CA TRP A 80 9.25 -0.45 -9.79
C TRP A 80 9.90 0.81 -9.22
N LYS A 81 10.40 0.80 -7.98
CA LYS A 81 11.13 1.93 -7.38
C LYS A 81 12.34 2.34 -8.22
N ARG A 82 13.16 1.36 -8.64
CA ARG A 82 14.31 1.59 -9.52
C ARG A 82 13.94 2.12 -10.90
N LYS A 83 12.75 1.78 -11.41
CA LYS A 83 12.24 2.22 -12.73
C LYS A 83 11.37 3.47 -12.67
N GLY A 84 11.36 4.20 -11.56
CA GLY A 84 10.53 5.40 -11.40
C GLY A 84 9.04 5.10 -11.45
N TRP A 85 8.62 4.01 -10.80
CA TRP A 85 7.23 3.52 -10.72
C TRP A 85 6.62 3.15 -12.08
N LYS A 86 7.41 2.46 -12.91
CA LYS A 86 6.98 1.88 -14.19
C LYS A 86 7.11 0.36 -14.19
N THR A 87 6.21 -0.30 -14.90
CA THR A 87 6.22 -1.76 -15.07
C THR A 87 7.40 -2.22 -15.93
N ALA A 88 7.61 -3.54 -16.04
CA ALA A 88 8.65 -4.09 -16.90
C ALA A 88 8.51 -3.67 -18.37
N SER A 89 7.26 -3.50 -18.85
CA SER A 89 6.94 -3.01 -20.19
C SER A 89 6.98 -1.48 -20.34
N GLY A 90 7.39 -0.75 -19.30
CA GLY A 90 7.47 0.72 -19.31
C GLY A 90 6.15 1.45 -19.07
N GLY A 91 5.04 0.71 -18.89
CA GLY A 91 3.73 1.26 -18.59
C GLY A 91 3.58 1.73 -17.14
N ALA A 92 2.45 2.40 -16.86
CA ALA A 92 2.09 2.79 -15.50
C ALA A 92 1.77 1.57 -14.61
N VAL A 93 2.21 1.63 -13.35
CA VAL A 93 1.83 0.64 -12.35
C VAL A 93 0.35 0.86 -11.97
N LYS A 94 -0.46 -0.19 -12.05
CA LYS A 94 -1.87 -0.13 -11.63
C LYS A 94 -1.94 0.04 -10.11
N ASN A 95 -2.91 0.84 -9.65
CA ASN A 95 -3.15 1.12 -8.22
C ASN A 95 -1.92 1.71 -7.50
N LEU A 96 -1.12 2.51 -8.22
CA LEU A 96 0.18 3.00 -7.74
C LEU A 96 0.09 3.69 -6.38
N ASP A 97 -0.92 4.53 -6.14
CA ASP A 97 -1.05 5.27 -4.88
C ASP A 97 -1.21 4.33 -3.67
N LEU A 98 -1.99 3.26 -3.82
CA LEU A 98 -2.18 2.24 -2.79
C LEU A 98 -0.93 1.37 -2.62
N VAL A 99 -0.27 0.98 -3.73
CA VAL A 99 1.01 0.25 -3.70
C VAL A 99 2.09 1.04 -2.98
N GLN A 100 2.21 2.34 -3.25
CA GLN A 100 3.14 3.23 -2.55
C GLN A 100 2.78 3.41 -1.07
N SER A 101 1.48 3.39 -0.73
CA SER A 101 1.03 3.45 0.66
C SER A 101 1.42 2.18 1.42
N ILE A 102 1.32 1.01 0.78
CA ILE A 102 1.80 -0.27 1.33
C ILE A 102 3.33 -0.25 1.51
N ASP A 103 4.10 0.19 0.51
CA ASP A 103 5.56 0.31 0.61
C ASP A 103 5.98 1.20 1.79
N ARG A 104 5.32 2.35 1.96
CA ARG A 104 5.54 3.23 3.12
C ARG A 104 5.17 2.56 4.44
N ALA A 105 3.98 1.97 4.54
CA ALA A 105 3.52 1.33 5.77
C ALA A 105 4.43 0.16 6.19
N ILE A 106 4.95 -0.62 5.24
CA ILE A 106 5.92 -1.69 5.51
C ILE A 106 7.27 -1.09 5.96
N THR A 107 7.74 -0.04 5.28
CA THR A 107 9.03 0.60 5.57
C THR A 107 9.03 1.30 6.94
N ASP A 108 7.91 1.90 7.34
CA ASP A 108 7.78 2.64 8.59
C ASP A 108 7.66 1.73 9.83
N ARG A 109 7.46 0.41 9.63
CA ARG A 109 7.40 -0.55 10.73
C ARG A 109 8.77 -0.87 11.30
N VAL A 110 8.79 -1.11 12.61
CA VAL A 110 9.98 -1.59 13.33
C VAL A 110 10.25 -3.06 13.03
N GLY A 111 9.19 -3.89 13.04
CA GLY A 111 9.28 -5.33 12.82
C GLY A 111 9.16 -5.73 11.34
N PRO A 112 9.79 -6.85 10.93
CA PRO A 112 9.75 -7.29 9.54
C PRO A 112 8.34 -7.79 9.15
N VAL A 113 7.98 -7.56 7.88
CA VAL A 113 6.76 -8.11 7.27
C VAL A 113 7.15 -9.23 6.31
N ARG A 114 6.47 -10.37 6.42
CA ARG A 114 6.59 -11.52 5.52
C ARG A 114 5.23 -11.85 4.92
N PHE A 115 5.24 -12.46 3.75
CA PHE A 115 4.03 -12.86 3.05
C PHE A 115 4.03 -14.36 2.80
N ARG A 116 2.87 -14.99 2.94
CA ARG A 116 2.62 -16.38 2.57
C ARG A 116 1.39 -16.45 1.68
N TRP A 117 1.58 -16.92 0.45
CA TRP A 117 0.45 -17.25 -0.38
C TRP A 117 -0.23 -18.51 0.15
N VAL A 118 -1.55 -18.46 0.26
CA VAL A 118 -2.38 -19.60 0.63
C VAL A 118 -3.34 -19.90 -0.51
N ARG A 119 -3.75 -21.16 -0.64
CA ARG A 119 -4.74 -21.52 -1.66
C ARG A 119 -6.12 -21.03 -1.18
N GLY A 120 -6.84 -20.33 -2.05
CA GLY A 120 -8.22 -19.92 -1.79
C GLY A 120 -9.22 -21.09 -1.78
N HIS A 121 -10.46 -20.76 -1.40
CA HIS A 121 -11.68 -21.56 -1.46
C HIS A 121 -11.93 -22.64 -0.40
N VAL A 122 -10.97 -23.48 0.01
CA VAL A 122 -11.21 -24.47 1.09
C VAL A 122 -9.91 -24.87 1.81
N GLY A 123 -9.97 -24.95 3.15
CA GLY A 123 -8.95 -25.56 4.00
C GLY A 123 -8.05 -24.56 4.73
N ASN A 124 -8.37 -23.26 4.68
CA ASN A 124 -7.68 -22.24 5.46
C ASN A 124 -8.68 -21.42 6.27
N HIS A 125 -8.91 -21.85 7.50
CA HIS A 125 -9.90 -21.29 8.41
C HIS A 125 -9.85 -19.76 8.49
N TYR A 126 -8.67 -19.17 8.69
CA TYR A 126 -8.54 -17.72 8.86
C TYR A 126 -8.68 -16.95 7.55
N ASN A 127 -8.29 -17.53 6.41
CA ASN A 127 -8.55 -16.92 5.11
C ASN A 127 -10.04 -16.98 4.75
N GLU A 128 -10.72 -18.08 5.04
CA GLU A 128 -12.18 -18.22 4.87
C GLU A 128 -12.94 -17.22 5.76
N MET A 129 -12.45 -16.97 6.98
CA MET A 129 -12.98 -15.90 7.83
C MET A 129 -12.77 -14.52 7.21
N ALA A 130 -11.60 -14.25 6.62
CA ALA A 130 -11.32 -12.99 5.95
C ALA A 130 -12.21 -12.78 4.71
N ASP A 131 -12.37 -13.81 3.86
CA ASP A 131 -13.29 -13.81 2.70
C ASP A 131 -14.72 -13.45 3.14
N LYS A 132 -15.20 -14.15 4.17
CA LYS A 132 -16.54 -13.92 4.71
C LYS A 132 -16.71 -12.48 5.18
N LEU A 133 -15.77 -11.96 5.99
CA LEU A 133 -15.81 -10.60 6.51
C LEU A 133 -15.72 -9.54 5.40
N ALA A 134 -14.89 -9.77 4.38
CA ALA A 134 -14.76 -8.88 3.24
C ALA A 134 -16.07 -8.85 2.42
N GLY A 135 -16.67 -10.00 2.17
CA GLY A 135 -17.96 -10.10 1.48
C GLY A 135 -19.11 -9.46 2.26
N GLU A 136 -19.14 -9.63 3.59
CA GLU A 136 -20.11 -8.98 4.47
C GLU A 136 -19.95 -7.46 4.45
N ALA A 137 -18.72 -6.94 4.55
CA ALA A 137 -18.45 -5.51 4.46
C ALA A 137 -18.88 -4.91 3.11
N ALA A 138 -18.61 -5.60 2.00
CA ALA A 138 -19.03 -5.14 0.68
C ALA A 138 -20.57 -5.04 0.57
N ARG A 139 -21.30 -5.99 1.16
CA ARG A 139 -22.78 -5.97 1.21
C ARG A 139 -23.29 -4.87 2.14
N ALA A 140 -22.65 -4.68 3.29
CA ALA A 140 -22.99 -3.63 4.25
C ALA A 140 -22.86 -2.21 3.66
N ILE A 141 -21.91 -2.00 2.74
CA ILE A 141 -21.82 -0.73 1.97
C ILE A 141 -23.04 -0.51 1.08
N VAL A 142 -23.57 -1.57 0.48
CA VAL A 142 -24.76 -1.49 -0.39
C VAL A 142 -26.03 -1.24 0.42
N SER A 143 -26.17 -1.87 1.59
CA SER A 143 -27.31 -1.65 2.49
C SER A 143 -27.25 -0.34 3.26
N GLY A 144 -26.07 0.30 3.32
CA GLY A 144 -25.84 1.52 4.11
C GLY A 144 -25.60 1.26 5.59
N ASP A 145 -25.33 0.01 5.97
CA ASP A 145 -25.09 -0.39 7.37
C ASP A 145 -23.72 0.05 7.88
N ILE A 146 -22.75 0.26 6.98
CA ILE A 146 -21.47 0.88 7.28
C ILE A 146 -21.21 2.07 6.35
N ALA A 147 -20.65 3.14 6.91
CA ALA A 147 -20.21 4.26 6.10
C ALA A 147 -19.01 3.84 5.22
N SER A 148 -18.98 4.31 3.97
CA SER A 148 -17.80 4.15 3.14
C SER A 148 -16.63 4.89 3.77
N VAL A 149 -15.46 4.23 3.83
CA VAL A 149 -14.21 4.89 4.23
C VAL A 149 -13.45 5.18 2.95
N PRO A 150 -13.45 6.43 2.44
CA PRO A 150 -12.74 6.76 1.22
C PRO A 150 -11.25 6.41 1.38
N LEU A 151 -10.63 5.89 0.33
CA LEU A 151 -9.18 5.77 0.28
C LEU A 151 -8.55 7.16 0.49
N ALA A 152 -8.04 7.42 1.70
CA ALA A 152 -7.40 8.69 1.99
C ALA A 152 -6.24 8.90 1.01
N ALA A 153 -6.22 10.05 0.32
CA ALA A 153 -5.05 10.48 -0.42
C ALA A 153 -3.86 10.52 0.56
N PRO A 154 -2.63 10.15 0.13
CA PRO A 154 -1.50 10.12 1.04
C PRO A 154 -1.31 11.48 1.69
N VAL A 155 -1.17 11.48 3.01
CA VAL A 155 -0.77 12.66 3.78
C VAL A 155 0.59 13.10 3.23
N LYS A 156 0.63 14.21 2.51
CA LYS A 156 1.88 14.91 2.21
C LYS A 156 2.42 15.40 3.56
N LYS A 157 3.47 14.77 4.08
CA LYS A 157 4.28 15.44 5.11
C LYS A 157 4.96 16.62 4.41
N GLU A 158 4.56 17.85 4.77
CA GLU A 158 5.36 19.02 4.47
C GLU A 158 6.76 18.81 5.05
N PRO A 159 7.83 19.19 4.33
CA PRO A 159 9.17 19.10 4.88
C PRO A 159 9.24 20.05 6.07
N THR A 160 9.34 19.49 7.28
CA THR A 160 9.76 20.25 8.45
C THR A 160 11.12 20.83 8.16
N ALA A 161 11.19 22.15 8.04
CA ALA A 161 12.41 22.91 7.84
C ALA A 161 13.42 22.56 8.94
N VAL A 162 14.43 21.78 8.58
CA VAL A 162 15.65 21.69 9.39
C VAL A 162 16.44 22.95 9.05
N ASN A 163 16.45 23.90 9.99
CA ASN A 163 17.33 25.05 9.94
C ASN A 163 18.79 24.57 9.88
N SER A 164 19.41 24.65 8.71
CA SER A 164 20.86 24.48 8.53
C SER A 164 21.55 25.86 8.70
N PRO A 165 22.56 26.02 9.56
CA PRO A 165 23.17 27.32 9.84
C PRO A 165 24.34 27.67 8.89
N TYR A 166 24.37 27.15 7.66
CA TYR A 166 25.42 27.53 6.71
C TYR A 166 25.00 28.72 5.86
N LYS A 167 25.54 29.89 6.22
CA LYS A 167 25.40 31.15 5.50
C LYS A 167 26.47 31.23 4.41
N GLU A 168 26.08 31.10 3.15
CA GLU A 168 26.91 31.48 2.01
C GLU A 168 27.21 32.98 2.05
N LYS A 169 28.48 33.35 1.79
CA LYS A 169 28.84 34.72 1.42
C LYS A 169 29.11 34.75 -0.08
N SER A 170 28.29 35.52 -0.80
CA SER A 170 28.55 35.92 -2.18
C SER A 170 29.66 36.97 -2.22
N THR A 171 30.38 37.02 -3.33
CA THR A 171 31.02 38.25 -3.77
C THR A 171 30.97 38.32 -5.29
N THR A 172 30.66 39.52 -5.75
CA THR A 172 30.20 39.97 -7.06
C THR A 172 31.31 40.07 -8.11
N ALA A 173 30.84 40.20 -9.35
CA ALA A 173 31.55 40.25 -10.62
C ALA A 173 32.66 41.30 -10.75
N GLU A 174 33.58 41.01 -11.68
CA GLU A 174 34.16 41.99 -12.62
C GLU A 174 34.68 41.22 -13.86
N GLU A 175 34.22 41.63 -15.04
CA GLU A 175 34.87 41.35 -16.34
C GLU A 175 35.79 42.55 -16.63
N PRO A 176 36.89 42.40 -17.42
CA PRO A 176 36.70 42.69 -18.84
C PRO A 176 37.65 41.98 -19.84
N ALA A 177 37.15 41.91 -21.09
CA ALA A 177 37.81 42.23 -22.37
C ALA A 177 39.14 41.54 -22.80
N ASP A 178 38.99 40.77 -23.89
CA ASP A 178 39.71 40.86 -25.17
C ASP A 178 41.05 40.11 -25.40
N LEU A 179 41.21 39.72 -26.68
CA LEU A 179 42.44 39.45 -27.46
C LEU A 179 42.94 38.00 -27.73
N PHE A 180 43.09 37.75 -29.04
CA PHE A 180 43.84 36.73 -29.82
C PHE A 180 43.19 35.34 -30.04
N THR A 181 42.61 35.04 -31.22
CA THR A 181 43.18 34.72 -32.57
C THR A 181 43.78 33.31 -32.68
N LEU A 182 43.38 32.62 -33.77
CA LEU A 182 43.83 31.36 -34.36
C LEU A 182 45.20 30.83 -33.91
N PHE A 183 45.29 29.52 -33.63
CA PHE A 183 45.88 28.49 -34.48
C PHE A 183 45.33 27.10 -34.10
#